data_AF-A0A7Y9WC13-F1
#
_entry.id   AF-A0A7Y9WC13-F1
#
_cell.length_a   1.000
_cell.length_b   1.000
_cell.length_c   1.000
_cell.angle_alpha   90.00
_cell.angle_beta   90.00
_cell.angle_gamma   90.00
#
_symmetry.space_group_name_H-M   'P 1'
#
loop_
_entity.id
_entity.type
_entity.pdbx_description
1 polymer ?
#
loop_
_entity_poly.entity_id
_entity_poly.type
_entity_poly.pdbx_seq_one_letter_code
_entity_poly.pdbx_strand_id
1 'polypeptide(L)'
;MALVVRLYVLKDPTSFQQAPFDAFTDPSKEKTTLGGDLLGVREVTLIPGQRYTVTEKVSREAQAFGIVALFRDPAMQRWKFAFDPAKSEKSGIMIGLHNCAMTVTNGTVIPPEQGLPAQPLNMLSSVSCG
;
A
#
# COMPACT_ATOMS: atom_id res chain seq x y z
N MET A 1 3.67 -20.05 -0.41
CA MET A 1 2.99 -19.33 0.70
C MET A 1 2.18 -18.20 0.09
N ALA A 2 0.95 -17.97 0.55
CA ALA A 2 0.12 -16.87 0.08
C ALA A 2 0.47 -15.55 0.81
N LEU A 3 0.21 -14.43 0.15
CA LEU A 3 0.37 -13.07 0.68
C LEU A 3 -0.98 -12.39 0.73
N VAL A 4 -1.33 -11.81 1.87
CA VAL A 4 -2.53 -11.00 2.01
C VAL A 4 -2.18 -9.54 1.68
N VAL A 5 -2.95 -8.97 0.76
CA VAL A 5 -2.85 -7.58 0.33
C VAL A 5 -4.14 -6.87 0.65
N ARG A 6 -4.04 -5.74 1.33
CA ARG A 6 -5.19 -4.87 1.64
C ARG A 6 -5.12 -3.60 0.81
N LEU A 7 -6.24 -3.29 0.18
CA LEU A 7 -6.47 -2.12 -0.66
C LEU A 7 -7.37 -1.16 0.10
N TYR A 8 -6.94 0.09 0.24
CA TYR A 8 -7.61 1.09 1.05
C TYR A 8 -8.02 2.27 0.20
N VAL A 9 -9.27 2.68 0.33
CA VAL A 9 -9.79 3.94 -0.17
C VAL A 9 -9.81 4.89 1.01
N LEU A 10 -9.05 5.98 0.92
CA LEU A 10 -8.78 6.88 2.04
C LEU A 10 -9.21 8.30 1.72
N LYS A 11 -9.90 8.94 2.68
CA LYS A 11 -10.21 10.36 2.64
C LYS A 11 -8.96 11.21 2.85
N ASP A 12 -8.06 10.77 3.72
CA ASP A 12 -6.78 11.42 4.01
C ASP A 12 -5.66 10.36 4.16
N PRO A 13 -4.48 10.56 3.56
CA PRO A 13 -3.37 9.60 3.66
C PRO A 13 -2.61 9.64 5.00
N THR A 14 -2.78 10.67 5.83
CA THR A 14 -1.92 10.95 7.00
C THR A 14 -1.95 9.82 8.02
N SER A 15 -3.14 9.45 8.49
CA SER A 15 -3.33 8.36 9.46
C SER A 15 -2.79 7.03 8.92
N PHE A 16 -3.00 6.77 7.62
CA PHE A 16 -2.49 5.59 6.94
C PHE A 16 -0.97 5.56 6.85
N GLN A 17 -0.32 6.69 6.51
CA GLN A 17 1.13 6.78 6.41
C GLN A 17 1.81 6.64 7.78
N GLN A 18 1.24 7.25 8.82
CA GLN A 18 1.76 7.20 10.19
C GLN A 18 1.51 5.85 10.90
N ALA A 19 0.51 5.08 10.46
CA ALA A 19 0.17 3.79 11.07
C ALA A 19 1.32 2.77 11.03
N PRO A 20 1.66 2.11 12.16
CA PRO A 20 2.67 1.04 12.18
C PRO A 20 2.15 -0.23 11.49
N PHE A 21 3.05 -1.15 11.15
CA PHE A 21 2.69 -2.42 10.50
C PHE A 21 1.63 -3.22 11.31
N ASP A 22 1.79 -3.27 12.63
CA ASP A 22 0.87 -3.98 13.53
C ASP A 22 -0.56 -3.40 13.58
N ALA A 23 -0.77 -2.17 13.08
CA ALA A 23 -2.12 -1.63 12.94
C ALA A 23 -2.90 -2.35 11.82
N PHE A 24 -2.22 -2.89 10.81
CA PHE A 24 -2.84 -3.51 9.64
C PHE A 24 -2.94 -5.04 9.75
N THR A 25 -2.37 -5.65 10.79
CA THR A 25 -2.47 -7.10 11.03
C THR A 25 -3.80 -7.48 11.66
N ASP A 26 -4.47 -6.55 12.35
CA ASP A 26 -5.75 -6.73 13.02
C ASP A 26 -6.80 -5.75 12.47
N PRO A 27 -7.94 -6.22 11.92
CA PRO A 27 -9.02 -5.36 11.44
C PRO A 27 -9.57 -4.37 12.48
N SER A 28 -9.56 -4.74 13.77
CA SER A 28 -10.03 -3.87 14.85
C SER A 28 -9.07 -2.70 15.05
N LYS A 29 -7.76 -2.99 15.11
CA LYS A 29 -6.72 -1.96 15.23
C LYS A 29 -6.71 -1.05 14.01
N GLU A 30 -6.82 -1.62 12.81
CA GLU A 30 -6.89 -0.88 11.55
C GLU A 30 -8.01 0.15 11.60
N LYS A 31 -9.23 -0.28 11.96
CA LYS A 31 -10.39 0.61 12.03
C LYS A 31 -10.22 1.70 13.08
N THR A 32 -9.61 1.38 14.23
CA THR A 32 -9.29 2.38 15.26
C THR A 32 -8.21 3.37 14.80
N THR A 33 -7.19 2.90 14.09
CA THR A 33 -6.08 3.74 13.61
C THR A 33 -6.47 4.64 12.45
N LEU A 34 -7.21 4.12 11.46
CA LEU A 34 -7.63 4.91 10.30
C LEU A 34 -8.90 5.73 10.57
N GLY A 35 -9.76 5.28 11.49
CA GLY A 35 -10.92 6.01 11.97
C GLY A 35 -11.79 6.56 10.84
N GLY A 36 -11.99 7.88 10.84
CA GLY A 36 -12.80 8.59 9.84
C GLY A 36 -12.14 8.77 8.48
N ASP A 37 -10.86 8.42 8.34
CA ASP A 37 -10.15 8.53 7.07
C ASP A 37 -10.37 7.30 6.18
N LEU A 38 -10.84 6.18 6.75
CA LEU A 38 -11.14 4.97 6.00
C LEU A 38 -12.51 5.09 5.31
N LEU A 39 -12.50 5.19 3.98
CA LEU A 39 -13.72 5.15 3.16
C LEU A 39 -14.09 3.72 2.75
N GLY A 40 -13.10 2.85 2.59
CA GLY A 40 -13.31 1.45 2.25
C GLY A 40 -12.04 0.64 2.29
N VAL A 41 -12.17 -0.66 2.57
CA VAL A 41 -11.08 -1.64 2.56
C VAL A 41 -11.51 -2.86 1.76
N ARG A 42 -10.57 -3.40 0.97
CA ARG A 42 -10.71 -4.67 0.28
C ARG A 42 -9.48 -5.53 0.54
N GLU A 43 -9.72 -6.77 0.94
CA GLU A 43 -8.64 -7.74 1.13
C GLU A 43 -8.55 -8.68 -0.08
N VAL A 44 -7.33 -8.97 -0.50
CA VAL A 44 -7.02 -9.89 -1.60
C VAL A 44 -5.92 -10.84 -1.13
N THR A 45 -6.16 -12.14 -1.28
CA THR A 45 -5.10 -13.15 -1.06
C THR A 45 -4.48 -13.50 -2.39
N LEU A 46 -3.15 -13.34 -2.49
CA LEU A 46 -2.36 -13.65 -3.67
C LEU A 46 -1.49 -14.88 -3.43
N ILE A 47 -1.37 -15.72 -4.45
CA ILE A 47 -0.38 -16.81 -4.46
C ILE A 47 0.83 -16.42 -5.31
N PRO A 48 2.03 -16.97 -5.03
CA PRO A 48 3.23 -16.67 -5.81
C PRO A 48 3.03 -17.01 -7.29
N GLY A 49 3.50 -16.11 -8.18
CA GLY A 49 3.32 -16.24 -9.63
C GLY A 49 1.95 -15.78 -10.15
N GLN A 50 0.99 -15.47 -9.26
CA GLN A 50 -0.31 -14.94 -9.67
C GLN A 50 -0.18 -13.49 -10.14
N ARG A 51 -0.80 -13.18 -11.27
CA ARG A 51 -1.11 -11.80 -11.67
C ARG A 51 -2.54 -11.50 -11.27
N TYR A 52 -2.73 -10.41 -10.55
CA TYR A 52 -4.05 -9.94 -10.13
C TYR A 52 -4.30 -8.56 -10.73
N THR A 53 -5.38 -8.43 -11.48
CA THR A 53 -5.81 -7.17 -12.08
C THR A 53 -7.22 -6.89 -11.60
N VAL A 54 -7.41 -5.68 -11.04
CA VAL A 54 -8.69 -5.23 -10.52
C VAL A 54 -8.90 -3.78 -10.89
N THR A 55 -10.14 -3.44 -11.24
CA THR A 55 -10.57 -2.06 -11.36
C THR A 55 -11.28 -1.69 -10.07
N GLU A 56 -10.64 -0.87 -9.25
CA GLU A 56 -11.25 -0.35 -8.03
C GLU A 56 -12.05 0.91 -8.32
N LYS A 57 -13.27 0.98 -7.77
CA LYS A 57 -14.09 2.18 -7.83
C LYS A 57 -13.71 3.09 -6.67
N VAL A 58 -12.91 4.10 -6.96
CA VAL A 58 -12.46 5.09 -5.98
C VAL A 58 -13.43 6.28 -6.01
N SER A 59 -14.01 6.63 -4.87
CA SER A 59 -14.87 7.83 -4.74
C SER A 59 -14.06 9.10 -4.99
N ARG A 60 -14.70 10.14 -5.52
CA ARG A 60 -14.06 11.48 -5.68
C ARG A 60 -13.65 12.11 -4.35
N GLU A 61 -14.23 11.64 -3.25
CA GLU A 61 -13.88 12.08 -1.90
C GLU A 61 -12.56 11.47 -1.40
N ALA A 62 -12.06 10.43 -2.06
CA ALA A 62 -10.81 9.78 -1.69
C ALA A 62 -9.62 10.56 -2.21
N GLN A 63 -8.78 11.04 -1.30
CA GLN A 63 -7.53 11.72 -1.64
C GLN A 63 -6.36 10.75 -1.81
N ALA A 64 -6.51 9.52 -1.30
CA ALA A 64 -5.46 8.51 -1.39
C ALA A 64 -6.02 7.10 -1.62
N PHE A 65 -5.25 6.30 -2.35
CA PHE A 65 -5.42 4.87 -2.47
C PHE A 65 -4.23 4.16 -1.81
N GLY A 66 -4.47 3.49 -0.70
CA GLY A 66 -3.45 2.78 0.06
C GLY A 66 -3.34 1.31 -0.35
N ILE A 67 -2.11 0.79 -0.42
CA ILE A 67 -1.87 -0.65 -0.58
C ILE A 67 -0.94 -1.10 0.54
N VAL A 68 -1.35 -2.13 1.26
CA VAL A 68 -0.55 -2.79 2.31
C VAL A 68 -0.37 -4.26 1.94
N ALA A 69 0.87 -4.73 1.95
CA ALA A 69 1.19 -6.14 1.86
C ALA A 69 1.61 -6.66 3.24
N LEU A 70 0.86 -7.64 3.74
CA LEU A 70 1.10 -8.26 5.04
C LEU A 70 2.18 -9.35 4.91
N PHE A 71 3.41 -8.91 4.63
CA PHE A 71 4.57 -9.79 4.63
C PHE A 71 4.81 -10.37 6.04
N ARG A 72 5.38 -11.58 6.13
CA ARG A 72 5.76 -12.16 7.44
C ARG A 72 6.89 -11.41 8.11
N ASP A 73 7.82 -10.93 7.29
CA ASP A 73 9.03 -10.22 7.73
C ASP A 73 9.24 -9.06 6.74
N PRO A 74 8.55 -7.92 6.93
CA PRO A 74 8.54 -6.82 5.96
C PRO A 74 9.83 -6.00 6.01
N ALA A 75 10.40 -5.71 4.84
CA ALA A 75 11.47 -4.72 4.75
C ALA A 75 10.95 -3.31 5.09
N MET A 76 11.78 -2.53 5.78
CA MET A 76 11.44 -1.17 6.22
C MET A 76 10.95 -0.31 5.06
N GLN A 77 9.81 0.36 5.25
CA GLN A 77 9.17 1.25 4.28
C GLN A 77 8.83 0.63 2.90
N ARG A 78 8.87 -0.70 2.76
CA ARG A 78 8.56 -1.40 1.51
C ARG A 78 7.30 -2.26 1.58
N TRP A 79 6.55 -2.19 2.67
CA TRP A 79 5.34 -3.01 2.87
C TRP A 79 4.02 -2.24 2.64
N LYS A 80 4.11 -0.91 2.50
CA LYS A 80 2.97 0.00 2.38
C LYS A 80 3.28 1.15 1.43
N PHE A 81 2.35 1.49 0.55
CA PHE A 81 2.39 2.71 -0.26
C PHE A 81 1.02 3.37 -0.34
N ALA A 82 1.00 4.69 -0.44
CA ALA A 82 -0.19 5.49 -0.74
C ALA A 82 -0.03 6.11 -2.12
N PHE A 83 -1.10 6.10 -2.92
CA PHE A 83 -1.11 6.63 -4.28
C PHE A 83 -2.15 7.73 -4.41
N ASP A 84 -1.86 8.74 -5.24
CA ASP A 84 -2.84 9.75 -5.64
C ASP A 84 -3.76 9.11 -6.70
N PRO A 85 -5.04 8.86 -6.40
CA PRO A 85 -5.94 8.15 -7.30
C PRO A 85 -6.25 8.95 -8.56
N ALA A 86 -6.38 10.28 -8.47
CA ALA A 86 -6.67 11.14 -9.61
C ALA A 86 -5.50 11.22 -10.59
N LYS A 87 -4.26 11.31 -10.08
CA LYS A 87 -3.06 11.30 -10.92
C LYS A 87 -2.75 9.91 -11.49
N SER A 88 -3.13 8.85 -10.78
CA SER A 88 -2.87 7.47 -11.20
C SER A 88 -3.97 6.87 -12.07
N GLU A 89 -5.12 7.53 -12.24
CA GLU A 89 -6.27 7.02 -13.00
C GLU A 89 -5.90 6.66 -14.45
N LYS A 90 -5.11 7.52 -15.11
CA LYS A 90 -4.73 7.32 -16.52
C LYS A 90 -3.64 6.27 -16.71
N SER A 91 -2.64 6.27 -15.82
CA SER A 91 -1.51 5.35 -15.89
C SER A 91 -1.86 3.96 -15.36
N GLY A 92 -2.81 3.89 -14.43
CA GLY A 92 -3.00 2.76 -13.54
C GLY A 92 -1.91 2.70 -12.46
N ILE A 93 -2.12 1.79 -11.50
CA ILE A 93 -1.15 1.45 -10.46
C ILE A 93 -0.64 0.04 -10.75
N MET A 94 0.69 -0.11 -10.84
CA MET A 94 1.34 -1.41 -11.05
C MET A 94 2.39 -1.61 -9.97
N ILE A 95 2.22 -2.68 -9.20
CA ILE A 95 3.12 -3.06 -8.11
C ILE A 95 3.62 -4.49 -8.30
N GLY A 96 4.87 -4.72 -7.91
CA GLY A 96 5.46 -6.05 -7.76
C GLY A 96 5.53 -6.43 -6.30
N LEU A 97 5.08 -7.63 -5.95
CA LEU A 97 5.12 -8.16 -4.59
C LEU A 97 6.13 -9.30 -4.52
N HIS A 98 7.16 -9.13 -3.69
CA HIS A 98 8.29 -10.03 -3.57
C HIS A 98 8.28 -10.75 -2.21
N ASN A 99 9.43 -11.23 -1.73
CA ASN A 99 9.50 -11.97 -0.47
C ASN A 99 9.10 -11.13 0.76
N CYS A 100 9.66 -9.91 0.86
CA CYS A 100 9.46 -9.00 2.00
C CYS A 100 9.22 -7.54 1.59
N ALA A 101 9.13 -7.26 0.30
CA ALA A 101 9.05 -5.90 -0.22
C ALA A 101 8.09 -5.81 -1.39
N MET A 102 7.43 -4.66 -1.46
CA MET A 102 6.65 -4.19 -2.57
C MET A 102 7.48 -3.21 -3.39
N THR A 103 7.35 -3.32 -4.70
CA THR A 103 7.95 -2.41 -5.68
C THR A 103 6.84 -1.70 -6.43
N VAL A 104 7.10 -0.46 -6.85
CA VAL A 104 6.17 0.34 -7.64
C VAL A 104 6.77 0.51 -9.03
N THR A 105 6.09 -0.01 -10.04
CA THR A 105 6.48 0.14 -11.45
C THR A 105 5.70 1.26 -12.13
N ASN A 106 4.46 1.51 -11.69
CA ASN A 106 3.62 2.57 -12.23
C ASN A 106 2.64 3.11 -11.18
N GLY A 107 2.23 4.37 -11.33
CA GLY A 107 1.36 5.10 -10.39
C GLY A 107 2.06 6.25 -9.69
N THR A 108 1.29 7.23 -9.21
CA THR A 108 1.80 8.41 -8.51
C THR A 108 1.77 8.17 -7.00
N VAL A 109 2.92 7.87 -6.41
CA VAL A 109 3.06 7.65 -4.96
C VAL A 109 3.01 8.99 -4.21
N ILE A 110 2.19 9.05 -3.16
CA ILE A 110 2.19 10.15 -2.21
C ILE A 110 3.34 9.89 -1.22
N PRO A 111 4.39 10.73 -1.21
CA PRO A 111 5.50 10.53 -0.29
C PRO A 111 5.01 10.65 1.16
N PRO A 112 5.52 9.81 2.08
CA PRO A 112 5.37 10.10 3.50
C PRO A 112 6.11 11.41 3.80
N GLU A 113 5.57 12.26 4.67
CA GLU A 113 6.14 13.58 5.00
C GLU A 113 7.58 13.56 5.56
N GLN A 114 8.17 12.38 5.75
CA GLN A 114 9.52 12.23 6.29
C GLN A 114 10.56 12.27 5.16
N GLY A 115 11.33 13.36 5.13
CA GLY A 115 12.33 13.75 4.13
C GLY A 115 13.54 12.83 3.96
N LEU A 116 13.30 11.55 3.66
CA LEU A 116 14.30 10.63 3.16
C LEU A 116 14.35 10.71 1.63
N PRO A 117 15.53 10.59 1.00
CA PRO A 117 15.63 10.54 -0.45
C PRO A 117 14.79 9.36 -0.97
N ALA A 118 13.90 9.64 -1.92
CA ALA A 118 13.08 8.63 -2.57
C ALA A 118 14.00 7.63 -3.28
N GLN A 119 14.38 6.55 -2.60
CA GLN A 119 15.04 5.44 -3.25
C GLN A 119 14.15 4.96 -4.40
N PRO A 120 14.72 4.51 -5.52
CA PRO A 120 13.94 3.98 -6.62
C PRO A 120 12.99 2.88 -6.11
N LEU A 121 11.69 3.16 -6.15
CA LEU A 121 10.65 2.26 -5.66
C LEU A 121 10.49 1.02 -6.55
N ASN A 122 11.13 1.02 -7.72
CA ASN A 122 11.17 -0.08 -8.68
C ASN A 122 12.39 -1.01 -8.50
N MET A 123 13.31 -0.73 -7.57
CA MET A 123 14.50 -1.55 -7.32
C MET A 123 14.46 -2.25 -5.96
N LEU A 124 15.06 -3.45 -5.92
CA LEU A 124 15.20 -4.29 -4.71
C LEU A 124 16.64 -4.39 -4.18
N SER A 125 17.63 -3.82 -4.86
CA SER A 125 19.06 -4.00 -4.55
C SER A 125 19.45 -3.57 -3.13
N SER A 126 18.70 -2.66 -2.51
CA SER A 126 18.90 -2.17 -1.14
C SER A 126 17.93 -2.79 -0.11
N VAL A 127 17.13 -3.78 -0.49
CA VAL A 127 16.10 -4.37 0.37
C VAL A 127 16.68 -5.53 1.17
N SER A 128 16.65 -5.41 2.49
CA SER A 128 16.90 -6.50 3.44
C SER A 128 15.61 -6.83 4.19
N CYS A 129 15.26 -8.11 4.28
CA CYS A 129 14.21 -8.58 5.19
C CYS A 129 14.80 -8.65 6.62
N GLY A 130 14.03 -8.29 7.65
CA GLY A 130 14.49 -8.33 9.04
C GLY A 130 13.69 -7.43 9.99
#